data_AF-A0A369XMS3-F1
#
_entry.id   AF-A0A369XMS3-F1
#
_cell.length_a   1.000
_cell.length_b   1.000
_cell.length_c   1.000
_cell.angle_alpha   90.00
_cell.angle_beta   90.00
_cell.angle_gamma   90.00
#
_symmetry.space_group_name_H-M   'P 1'
#
loop_
_entity.id
_entity.type
_entity.pdbx_description
1 polymer ?
#
loop_
_entity_poly.entity_id
_entity_poly.type
_entity_poly.pdbx_seq_one_letter_code
_entity_poly.pdbx_strand_id
1 'polypeptide(L)'
;MPVAAFGEQQLIQPIQPIHHLHRIRHLLLLSARVRSFLLAALLPPLLASLVAPHFSALRAAHAASTVALPPLQTWIDLTPTGGRLRAPPGTYAGPAVISRAIIIDGDDKITVDGGGEGTVLTVRATGVTIRRLHLKHSGDSHDSLDSGLLIENGSDNLVENNLIDDVLFGVTLQASNDNRIVGNRIRSRHSDPADRGDGIRLWYSMRNRIENNDIARIRDITVSNSLHNRFIGNHITESRRALNLLFSHRTLIERNRFTNNSTGITSVNSSGVIIRNNQIMHSVDASGAGIALKESGTTLVQGNEIIHCAVGLMSDSPTHPINRITVIDNRIAHNFTGISFYGERGGHLILRNRFEHNLWPALVGESGQVDHNEWRGNYWDNYQGFDRNGDGVGDSAHEIWAYADQLWIEMPMAKFFSNSPLLELLDFLERLAPFSSPKLVLRDPQPQAHRQQ
;
A
#
# COMPACT_ATOMS: atom_id res chain seq x y z
N MET A 1 -19.23 23.20 17.91
CA MET A 1 -18.70 23.67 16.61
C MET A 1 -18.75 22.48 15.67
N PRO A 2 -19.51 22.50 14.56
CA PRO A 2 -19.78 21.30 13.80
C PRO A 2 -18.57 20.93 12.92
N VAL A 3 -18.28 19.62 12.91
CA VAL A 3 -17.20 18.94 12.21
C VAL A 3 -17.69 18.59 10.81
N ALA A 4 -17.01 19.07 9.77
CA ALA A 4 -17.30 18.75 8.38
C ALA A 4 -16.67 17.40 8.00
N ALA A 5 -17.49 16.49 7.47
CA ALA A 5 -17.07 15.30 6.77
C ALA A 5 -16.34 15.69 5.48
N PHE A 6 -15.13 15.15 5.25
CA PHE A 6 -14.42 15.30 3.99
C PHE A 6 -14.32 13.95 3.29
N GLY A 7 -14.94 13.89 2.10
CA GLY A 7 -14.95 12.74 1.19
C GLY A 7 -13.67 12.62 0.35
N GLU A 8 -13.43 11.38 -0.08
CA GLU A 8 -12.23 10.82 -0.73
C GLU A 8 -11.94 11.29 -2.17
N GLN A 9 -12.24 12.53 -2.59
CA GLN A 9 -12.18 12.91 -4.02
C GLN A 9 -11.27 14.09 -4.43
N GLN A 10 -10.18 14.37 -3.70
CA GLN A 10 -9.19 15.34 -4.17
C GLN A 10 -7.74 14.88 -4.00
N LEU A 11 -7.34 13.87 -4.77
CA LEU A 11 -5.93 13.58 -5.03
C LEU A 11 -5.79 13.27 -6.53
N ILE A 12 -5.52 14.33 -7.30
CA ILE A 12 -4.91 14.44 -8.64
C ILE A 12 -5.54 15.67 -9.31
N GLN A 13 -4.83 16.80 -9.28
CA GLN A 13 -5.10 17.94 -10.17
C GLN A 13 -3.96 17.99 -11.20
N PRO A 14 -4.24 18.00 -12.51
CA PRO A 14 -3.19 18.19 -13.51
C PRO A 14 -2.69 19.65 -13.50
N ILE A 15 -1.38 19.80 -13.68
CA ILE A 15 -0.65 21.08 -13.72
C ILE A 15 -1.21 21.96 -14.84
N GLN A 16 -1.61 23.19 -14.51
CA GLN A 16 -1.99 24.23 -15.47
C GLN A 16 -0.73 24.84 -16.13
N PRO A 17 -0.65 24.97 -17.47
CA PRO A 17 0.44 25.69 -18.12
C PRO A 17 0.18 27.21 -18.11
N ILE A 18 1.23 27.97 -17.79
CA ILE A 18 1.27 29.43 -17.77
C ILE A 18 1.22 29.98 -19.21
N HIS A 19 0.33 30.95 -19.44
CA HIS A 19 0.22 31.73 -20.67
C HIS A 19 1.44 32.65 -20.86
N HIS A 20 2.08 32.59 -22.04
CA HIS A 20 2.40 33.74 -22.89
C HIS A 20 3.24 33.29 -24.10
N LEU A 21 2.65 33.19 -25.29
CA LEU A 21 3.20 33.72 -26.54
C LEU A 21 2.20 33.53 -27.68
N HIS A 22 1.71 34.67 -28.19
CA HIS A 22 0.84 34.77 -29.36
C HIS A 22 1.66 34.61 -30.65
N ARG A 23 1.00 34.01 -31.66
CA ARG A 23 1.35 33.92 -33.11
C ARG A 23 2.22 32.73 -33.51
N ILE A 24 1.58 31.70 -34.07
CA ILE A 24 1.61 31.37 -35.50
C ILE A 24 0.38 30.48 -35.80
N ARG A 25 -0.43 30.91 -36.78
CA ARG A 25 -1.62 30.20 -37.31
C ARG A 25 -1.21 29.27 -38.46
N HIS A 26 -2.01 28.23 -38.67
CA HIS A 26 -2.00 27.24 -39.77
C HIS A 26 -0.90 26.18 -39.59
N LEU A 27 -1.18 24.86 -39.49
CA LEU A 27 -1.77 24.00 -40.53
C LEU A 27 -2.09 22.60 -39.94
N LEU A 28 -3.15 21.94 -40.45
CA LEU A 28 -3.41 20.48 -40.47
C LEU A 28 -3.71 19.74 -39.15
N LEU A 29 -4.99 19.39 -38.95
CA LEU A 29 -5.44 18.01 -39.14
C LEU A 29 -6.97 17.93 -39.11
N LEU A 30 -7.44 16.77 -39.58
CA LEU A 30 -8.80 16.22 -39.54
C LEU A 30 -9.75 16.64 -40.66
N SER A 31 -10.54 15.75 -41.24
CA SER A 31 -10.67 14.29 -41.20
C SER A 31 -11.95 14.03 -41.98
N ALA A 32 -11.97 13.03 -42.85
CA ALA A 32 -13.17 12.67 -43.59
C ALA A 32 -14.00 11.62 -42.85
N ARG A 33 -15.34 11.77 -42.99
CA ARG A 33 -16.44 10.78 -42.92
C ARG A 33 -17.24 10.70 -41.59
N VAL A 34 -18.49 11.24 -41.52
CA VAL A 34 -19.82 10.77 -42.05
C VAL A 34 -20.46 9.77 -41.06
N ARG A 35 -21.71 9.81 -40.55
CA ARG A 35 -23.03 10.46 -40.76
C ARG A 35 -23.82 10.28 -39.43
N SER A 36 -24.56 11.24 -38.85
CA SER A 36 -25.90 11.82 -39.16
C SER A 36 -27.14 11.03 -38.69
N PHE A 37 -27.93 11.72 -37.84
CA PHE A 37 -29.38 11.65 -37.55
C PHE A 37 -29.95 10.80 -36.40
N LEU A 38 -30.50 11.52 -35.40
CA LEU A 38 -31.52 11.09 -34.43
C LEU A 38 -32.58 12.22 -34.40
N LEU A 39 -33.85 11.88 -34.62
CA LEU A 39 -34.99 12.76 -34.36
C LEU A 39 -35.95 12.04 -33.41
N ALA A 40 -36.40 12.76 -32.39
CA ALA A 40 -37.32 12.31 -31.35
C ALA A 40 -38.80 12.45 -31.79
N ALA A 41 -39.70 11.59 -31.26
CA ALA A 41 -41.02 11.97 -30.69
C ALA A 41 -41.95 10.75 -30.37
N LEU A 42 -42.23 10.58 -29.08
CA LEU A 42 -43.55 10.44 -28.39
C LEU A 42 -44.73 9.60 -28.98
N LEU A 43 -45.00 8.47 -28.29
CA LEU A 43 -46.26 7.82 -27.80
C LEU A 43 -47.51 7.45 -28.71
N PRO A 44 -48.32 6.42 -28.29
CA PRO A 44 -49.19 5.52 -29.08
C PRO A 44 -50.72 5.84 -28.88
N PRO A 45 -51.75 4.96 -28.99
CA PRO A 45 -51.89 3.54 -29.43
C PRO A 45 -53.13 3.23 -30.34
N LEU A 46 -53.32 1.96 -30.79
CA LEU A 46 -54.65 1.28 -30.80
C LEU A 46 -54.59 -0.21 -31.24
N LEU A 47 -55.06 -1.08 -30.34
CA LEU A 47 -55.79 -2.37 -30.47
C LEU A 47 -55.56 -3.33 -31.67
N ALA A 48 -55.25 -4.60 -31.37
CA ALA A 48 -56.22 -5.71 -31.46
C ALA A 48 -55.62 -7.09 -31.07
N SER A 49 -56.47 -7.89 -30.44
CA SER A 49 -56.36 -9.20 -29.80
C SER A 49 -56.15 -10.42 -30.72
N LEU A 50 -55.53 -11.51 -30.20
CA LEU A 50 -55.89 -12.94 -30.49
C LEU A 50 -55.17 -13.98 -29.57
N VAL A 51 -55.89 -14.48 -28.55
CA VAL A 51 -56.15 -15.90 -28.13
C VAL A 51 -55.14 -16.98 -28.63
N ALA A 52 -54.31 -17.73 -27.86
CA ALA A 52 -54.47 -18.79 -26.80
C ALA A 52 -53.28 -19.81 -26.98
N PRO A 53 -53.09 -20.95 -26.24
CA PRO A 53 -53.57 -21.43 -24.94
C PRO A 53 -52.43 -21.90 -23.96
N HIS A 54 -52.86 -22.41 -22.81
CA HIS A 54 -52.12 -22.86 -21.62
C HIS A 54 -51.18 -24.06 -21.78
N PHE A 55 -49.99 -23.95 -21.18
CA PHE A 55 -49.24 -25.09 -20.64
C PHE A 55 -48.68 -24.70 -19.25
N SER A 56 -49.47 -24.98 -18.21
CA SER A 56 -48.98 -24.93 -16.83
C SER A 56 -48.25 -26.22 -16.53
N ALA A 57 -46.94 -26.24 -16.75
CA ALA A 57 -46.06 -27.26 -16.18
C ALA A 57 -45.76 -26.86 -14.72
N LEU A 58 -46.39 -27.55 -13.77
CA LEU A 58 -46.11 -27.42 -12.35
C LEU A 58 -44.70 -27.99 -12.07
N ARG A 59 -43.66 -27.15 -12.21
CA ARG A 59 -42.35 -27.45 -11.63
C ARG A 59 -42.46 -27.24 -10.14
N ALA A 60 -42.69 -28.33 -9.41
CA ALA A 60 -42.43 -28.36 -7.97
C ALA A 60 -40.93 -28.14 -7.76
N ALA A 61 -40.55 -26.86 -7.58
CA ALA A 61 -39.24 -26.51 -7.06
C ALA A 61 -39.16 -27.12 -5.66
N HIS A 62 -38.35 -28.17 -5.52
CA HIS A 62 -37.85 -28.56 -4.21
C HIS A 62 -37.01 -27.38 -3.71
N ALA A 63 -37.64 -26.48 -2.96
CA ALA A 63 -36.92 -25.58 -2.09
C ALA A 63 -36.20 -26.48 -1.09
N ALA A 64 -34.90 -26.71 -1.32
CA ALA A 64 -34.04 -27.24 -0.28
C ALA A 64 -34.25 -26.33 0.93
N SER A 65 -34.81 -26.89 2.00
CA SER A 65 -34.94 -26.21 3.27
C SER A 65 -33.54 -25.83 3.73
N THR A 66 -33.13 -24.59 3.48
CA THR A 66 -31.94 -24.00 4.08
C THR A 66 -32.21 -23.94 5.57
N VAL A 67 -31.71 -24.94 6.30
CA VAL A 67 -31.76 -24.91 7.77
C VAL A 67 -31.00 -23.66 8.19
N ALA A 68 -31.72 -22.70 8.75
CA ALA A 68 -31.11 -21.46 9.24
C ALA A 68 -30.05 -21.81 10.29
N LEU A 69 -28.85 -21.27 10.12
CA LEU A 69 -27.75 -21.49 11.06
C LEU A 69 -28.15 -20.95 12.44
N PRO A 70 -27.80 -21.64 13.54
CA PRO A 70 -28.06 -21.13 14.88
C PRO A 70 -27.30 -19.80 15.08
N PRO A 71 -27.92 -18.76 15.68
CA PRO A 71 -27.24 -17.48 15.88
C PRO A 71 -26.13 -17.60 16.93
N LEU A 72 -24.96 -17.03 16.64
CA LEU A 72 -23.88 -16.94 17.65
C LEU A 72 -24.29 -16.07 18.84
N GLN A 73 -25.14 -15.07 18.59
CA GLN A 73 -25.59 -14.10 19.60
C GLN A 73 -26.18 -14.78 20.85
N THR A 74 -26.94 -15.87 20.70
CA THR A 74 -27.50 -16.60 21.84
C THR A 74 -26.42 -17.11 22.79
N TRP A 75 -25.29 -17.58 22.26
CA TRP A 75 -24.16 -18.04 23.07
C TRP A 75 -23.40 -16.89 23.72
N ILE A 76 -23.30 -15.75 23.05
CA ILE A 76 -22.72 -14.53 23.61
C ILE A 76 -23.57 -14.03 24.78
N ASP A 77 -24.90 -14.00 24.61
CA ASP A 77 -25.82 -13.49 25.62
C ASP A 77 -25.80 -14.34 26.90
N LEU A 78 -25.71 -15.67 26.76
CA LEU A 78 -25.56 -16.63 27.85
C LEU A 78 -24.18 -16.59 28.53
N THR A 79 -23.19 -15.91 27.94
CA THR A 79 -21.85 -15.80 28.51
C THR A 79 -21.79 -14.64 29.51
N PRO A 80 -21.52 -14.92 30.80
CA PRO A 80 -21.36 -13.86 31.79
C PRO A 80 -20.09 -13.04 31.53
N THR A 81 -20.05 -11.79 32.01
CA THR A 81 -18.85 -10.94 31.93
C THR A 81 -17.64 -11.64 32.56
N GLY A 82 -16.49 -11.59 31.88
CA GLY A 82 -15.26 -12.32 32.21
C GLY A 82 -15.34 -13.83 31.91
N GLY A 83 -16.51 -14.33 31.51
CA GLY A 83 -16.75 -15.72 31.18
C GLY A 83 -16.22 -16.11 29.80
N ARG A 84 -16.18 -17.43 29.57
CA ARG A 84 -15.83 -18.04 28.30
C ARG A 84 -17.08 -18.59 27.62
N LEU A 85 -17.24 -18.28 26.34
CA LEU A 85 -18.31 -18.81 25.49
C LEU A 85 -18.15 -20.33 25.34
N ARG A 86 -19.25 -21.09 25.50
CA ARG A 86 -19.29 -22.56 25.52
C ARG A 86 -20.20 -23.15 24.43
N ALA A 87 -20.18 -22.55 23.24
CA ALA A 87 -20.87 -23.12 22.09
C ALA A 87 -20.19 -24.43 21.65
N PRO A 88 -20.96 -25.47 21.28
CA PRO A 88 -20.41 -26.66 20.63
C PRO A 88 -19.68 -26.34 19.31
N PRO A 89 -18.85 -27.26 18.80
CA PRO A 89 -18.35 -27.21 17.43
C PRO A 89 -19.49 -27.03 16.41
N GLY A 90 -19.31 -26.14 15.44
CA GLY A 90 -20.33 -25.91 14.41
C GLY A 90 -20.23 -24.56 13.71
N THR A 91 -21.17 -24.33 12.79
CA THR A 91 -21.32 -23.08 12.06
C THR A 91 -22.50 -22.30 12.65
N TYR A 92 -22.27 -21.01 12.90
CA TYR A 92 -23.24 -20.10 13.50
C TYR A 92 -23.49 -18.91 12.58
N ALA A 93 -24.72 -18.42 12.58
CA ALA A 93 -25.05 -17.17 11.90
C ALA A 93 -24.47 -15.97 12.65
N GLY A 94 -23.76 -15.11 11.92
CA GLY A 94 -23.66 -13.69 12.20
C GLY A 94 -24.85 -12.92 11.59
N PRO A 95 -24.90 -11.59 11.73
CA PRO A 95 -24.01 -10.75 12.51
C PRO A 95 -24.16 -10.98 14.02
N ALA A 96 -23.08 -10.80 14.79
CA ALA A 96 -23.11 -10.89 16.23
C ALA A 96 -22.39 -9.71 16.90
N VAL A 97 -22.86 -9.31 18.09
CA VAL A 97 -22.37 -8.15 18.84
C VAL A 97 -21.91 -8.55 20.23
N ILE A 98 -20.67 -8.21 20.56
CA ILE A 98 -20.06 -8.39 21.88
C ILE A 98 -20.01 -7.04 22.58
N SER A 99 -20.83 -6.86 23.61
CA SER A 99 -20.97 -5.60 24.35
C SER A 99 -20.37 -5.64 25.77
N ARG A 100 -19.68 -6.73 26.12
CA ARG A 100 -19.03 -6.91 27.43
C ARG A 100 -17.76 -7.74 27.30
N ALA A 101 -16.83 -7.58 28.25
CA ALA A 101 -15.60 -8.35 28.30
C ALA A 101 -15.90 -9.84 28.44
N ILE A 102 -15.59 -10.65 27.41
CA ILE A 102 -15.73 -12.11 27.41
C ILE A 102 -14.60 -12.76 26.61
N ILE A 103 -14.45 -14.06 26.76
CA ILE A 103 -13.53 -14.88 25.98
C ILE A 103 -14.34 -15.74 25.00
N ILE A 104 -14.12 -15.53 23.71
CA ILE A 104 -14.59 -16.40 22.63
C ILE A 104 -13.39 -17.15 22.08
N ASP A 105 -13.39 -18.46 22.28
CA ASP A 105 -12.32 -19.35 21.87
C ASP A 105 -12.93 -20.51 21.09
N GLY A 106 -12.79 -20.48 19.77
CA GLY A 106 -13.44 -21.42 18.86
C GLY A 106 -12.82 -22.81 18.80
N ASP A 107 -11.63 -23.00 19.38
CA ASP A 107 -10.88 -24.26 19.30
C ASP A 107 -10.70 -24.77 17.87
N ASP A 108 -10.62 -23.85 16.90
CA ASP A 108 -10.55 -24.11 15.44
C ASP A 108 -11.75 -24.91 14.89
N LYS A 109 -12.88 -24.89 15.62
CA LYS A 109 -14.08 -25.69 15.38
C LYS A 109 -15.37 -24.87 15.28
N ILE A 110 -15.28 -23.55 15.46
CA ILE A 110 -16.41 -22.63 15.37
C ILE A 110 -16.21 -21.73 14.15
N THR A 111 -17.18 -21.80 13.24
CA THR A 111 -17.30 -20.87 12.11
C THR A 111 -18.46 -19.91 12.36
N VAL A 112 -18.24 -18.62 12.08
CA VAL A 112 -19.27 -17.59 12.07
C VAL A 112 -19.43 -17.13 10.64
N ASP A 113 -20.60 -17.38 10.07
CA ASP A 113 -20.94 -17.03 8.69
C ASP A 113 -21.87 -15.80 8.70
N GLY A 114 -21.43 -14.70 8.10
CA GLY A 114 -22.22 -13.46 8.00
C GLY A 114 -23.34 -13.52 6.96
N GLY A 115 -23.45 -14.59 6.17
CA GLY A 115 -24.51 -14.77 5.18
C GLY A 115 -24.46 -13.79 4.00
N GLY A 116 -23.38 -13.03 3.85
CA GLY A 116 -23.25 -12.01 2.82
C GLY A 116 -23.89 -10.67 3.18
N GLU A 117 -24.20 -10.42 4.45
CA GLU A 117 -24.81 -9.17 4.92
C GLU A 117 -24.05 -8.60 6.12
N GLY A 118 -23.69 -7.31 6.04
CA GLY A 118 -23.13 -6.57 7.18
C GLY A 118 -21.78 -7.11 7.69
N THR A 119 -21.46 -6.72 8.92
CA THR A 119 -20.25 -7.19 9.62
C THR A 119 -20.51 -8.49 10.37
N VAL A 120 -19.64 -9.49 10.21
CA VAL A 120 -19.80 -10.84 10.80
C VAL A 120 -19.78 -10.77 12.33
N LEU A 121 -18.80 -10.08 12.92
CA LEU A 121 -18.64 -9.93 14.36
C LEU A 121 -18.25 -8.49 14.73
N THR A 122 -18.99 -7.89 15.67
CA THR A 122 -18.77 -6.52 16.14
C THR A 122 -18.47 -6.52 17.64
N VAL A 123 -17.35 -5.90 18.04
CA VAL A 123 -16.94 -5.71 19.43
C VAL A 123 -17.15 -4.26 19.82
N ARG A 124 -17.97 -4.05 20.85
CA ARG A 124 -18.23 -2.75 21.50
C ARG A 124 -17.92 -2.86 23.00
N ALA A 125 -16.72 -3.33 23.30
CA ALA A 125 -16.24 -3.56 24.65
C ALA A 125 -14.70 -3.52 24.72
N THR A 126 -14.20 -3.43 25.94
CA THR A 126 -12.78 -3.49 26.30
C THR A 126 -12.48 -4.84 26.95
N GLY A 127 -11.29 -5.39 26.71
CA GLY A 127 -10.84 -6.64 27.35
C GLY A 127 -11.51 -7.91 26.81
N VAL A 128 -12.01 -7.89 25.57
CA VAL A 128 -12.53 -9.08 24.87
C VAL A 128 -11.37 -9.87 24.29
N THR A 129 -11.45 -11.21 24.40
CA THR A 129 -10.56 -12.12 23.67
C THR A 129 -11.35 -12.87 22.61
N ILE A 130 -10.90 -12.82 21.36
CA ILE A 130 -11.45 -13.53 20.21
C ILE A 130 -10.33 -14.35 19.60
N ARG A 131 -10.42 -15.68 19.67
CA ARG A 131 -9.37 -16.53 19.12
C ARG A 131 -9.86 -17.83 18.52
N ARG A 132 -9.09 -18.35 17.57
CA ARG A 132 -9.30 -19.66 16.94
C ARG A 132 -10.71 -19.83 16.38
N LEU A 133 -11.27 -18.75 15.84
CA LEU A 133 -12.52 -18.73 15.08
C LEU A 133 -12.25 -18.70 13.59
N HIS A 134 -13.22 -19.17 12.82
CA HIS A 134 -13.32 -18.91 11.39
C HIS A 134 -14.44 -17.88 11.13
N LEU A 135 -14.10 -16.67 10.69
CA LEU A 135 -15.05 -15.61 10.34
C LEU A 135 -15.12 -15.47 8.83
N LYS A 136 -16.31 -15.54 8.24
CA LYS A 136 -16.46 -15.52 6.78
C LYS A 136 -17.76 -14.91 6.27
N HIS A 137 -17.78 -14.59 4.98
CA HIS A 137 -18.95 -14.09 4.24
C HIS A 137 -19.57 -12.82 4.85
N SER A 138 -18.77 -11.76 5.01
CA SER A 138 -19.33 -10.44 5.34
C SER A 138 -20.19 -9.91 4.18
N GLY A 139 -20.91 -8.81 4.40
CA GLY A 139 -21.53 -8.00 3.34
C GLY A 139 -20.51 -7.20 2.52
N ASP A 140 -20.98 -6.61 1.42
CA ASP A 140 -20.18 -6.01 0.36
C ASP A 140 -20.17 -4.47 0.35
N SER A 141 -20.72 -3.84 1.39
CA SER A 141 -20.81 -2.39 1.45
C SER A 141 -19.51 -1.74 1.96
N HIS A 142 -18.91 -0.92 1.10
CA HIS A 142 -17.78 -0.06 1.45
C HIS A 142 -18.17 1.07 2.42
N ASP A 143 -19.42 1.52 2.37
CA ASP A 143 -19.92 2.63 3.19
C ASP A 143 -20.13 2.20 4.65
N SER A 144 -20.72 1.01 4.86
CA SER A 144 -20.89 0.42 6.20
C SER A 144 -19.66 -0.34 6.69
N LEU A 145 -18.61 -0.45 5.87
CA LEU A 145 -17.35 -1.12 6.18
C LEU A 145 -17.58 -2.58 6.61
N ASP A 146 -18.37 -3.32 5.83
CA ASP A 146 -18.75 -4.69 6.17
C ASP A 146 -17.53 -5.58 6.39
N SER A 147 -17.28 -5.93 7.66
CA SER A 147 -16.03 -6.53 8.10
C SER A 147 -16.22 -7.97 8.55
N GLY A 148 -15.14 -8.76 8.53
CA GLY A 148 -15.06 -10.00 9.29
C GLY A 148 -15.09 -9.72 10.80
N LEU A 149 -14.34 -8.72 11.24
CA LEU A 149 -14.34 -8.27 12.63
C LEU A 149 -14.23 -6.74 12.71
N LEU A 150 -15.20 -6.11 13.37
CA LEU A 150 -15.17 -4.69 13.71
C LEU A 150 -14.97 -4.52 15.21
N ILE A 151 -14.04 -3.66 15.63
CA ILE A 151 -13.94 -3.17 17.00
C ILE A 151 -14.24 -1.67 17.00
N GLU A 152 -15.30 -1.28 17.71
CA GLU A 152 -15.75 0.10 17.87
C GLU A 152 -15.58 0.53 19.33
N ASN A 153 -14.84 1.61 19.55
CA ASN A 153 -14.62 2.20 20.87
C ASN A 153 -14.10 1.18 21.93
N GLY A 154 -13.38 0.15 21.50
CA GLY A 154 -12.87 -0.92 22.34
C GLY A 154 -11.37 -0.81 22.56
N SER A 155 -10.91 -1.07 23.78
CA SER A 155 -9.47 -1.10 24.08
C SER A 155 -9.03 -2.42 24.70
N ASP A 156 -7.72 -2.69 24.69
CA ASP A 156 -7.12 -3.87 25.33
C ASP A 156 -7.74 -5.22 24.87
N ASN A 157 -8.28 -5.29 23.65
CA ASN A 157 -8.82 -6.52 23.10
C ASN A 157 -7.72 -7.37 22.45
N LEU A 158 -7.91 -8.68 22.48
CA LEU A 158 -7.04 -9.66 21.84
C LEU A 158 -7.79 -10.36 20.71
N VAL A 159 -7.28 -10.24 19.49
CA VAL A 159 -7.75 -10.96 18.29
C VAL A 159 -6.60 -11.86 17.85
N GLU A 160 -6.69 -13.15 18.16
CA GLU A 160 -5.56 -14.07 18.06
C GLU A 160 -5.88 -15.34 17.26
N ASN A 161 -5.01 -15.71 16.32
CA ASN A 161 -5.08 -17.00 15.60
C ASN A 161 -6.46 -17.28 14.97
N ASN A 162 -7.13 -16.27 14.44
CA ASN A 162 -8.38 -16.44 13.71
C ASN A 162 -8.12 -16.63 12.21
N LEU A 163 -8.97 -17.41 11.56
CA LEU A 163 -9.10 -17.46 10.12
C LEU A 163 -10.20 -16.49 9.70
N ILE A 164 -9.86 -15.47 8.92
CA ILE A 164 -10.78 -14.46 8.41
C ILE A 164 -10.68 -14.48 6.89
N ASP A 165 -11.67 -15.08 6.21
CA ASP A 165 -11.64 -15.23 4.76
C ASP A 165 -12.98 -14.93 4.10
N ASP A 166 -12.93 -14.60 2.80
CA ASP A 166 -14.11 -14.19 2.02
C ASP A 166 -14.95 -13.08 2.69
N VAL A 167 -14.23 -12.06 3.17
CA VAL A 167 -14.81 -10.83 3.73
C VAL A 167 -14.35 -9.63 2.91
N LEU A 168 -15.16 -8.56 2.90
CA LEU A 168 -14.78 -7.32 2.26
C LEU A 168 -13.62 -6.69 3.04
N PHE A 169 -13.87 -6.30 4.29
CA PHE A 169 -12.82 -5.84 5.22
C PHE A 169 -12.45 -6.95 6.21
N GLY A 170 -11.17 -7.15 6.49
CA GLY A 170 -10.72 -8.20 7.42
C GLY A 170 -11.00 -7.83 8.88
N VAL A 171 -10.10 -7.02 9.45
CA VAL A 171 -10.23 -6.48 10.82
C VAL A 171 -10.25 -4.95 10.77
N THR A 172 -11.31 -4.35 11.29
CA THR A 172 -11.48 -2.90 11.33
C THR A 172 -11.46 -2.41 12.78
N LEU A 173 -10.61 -1.43 13.09
CA LEU A 173 -10.55 -0.72 14.37
C LEU A 173 -11.03 0.72 14.18
N GLN A 174 -12.07 1.10 14.90
CA GLN A 174 -12.62 2.46 14.94
C GLN A 174 -12.54 3.00 16.36
N ALA A 175 -11.80 4.10 16.54
CA ALA A 175 -11.58 4.73 17.84
C ALA A 175 -11.13 3.73 18.93
N SER A 176 -10.33 2.74 18.56
CA SER A 176 -10.02 1.57 19.37
C SER A 176 -8.51 1.47 19.63
N ASN A 177 -8.11 1.42 20.89
CA ASN A 177 -6.72 1.61 21.30
C ASN A 177 -6.13 0.40 22.02
N ASP A 178 -4.80 0.27 21.99
CA ASP A 178 -4.08 -0.72 22.80
C ASP A 178 -4.51 -2.19 22.52
N ASN A 179 -5.13 -2.45 21.36
CA ASN A 179 -5.55 -3.78 20.94
C ASN A 179 -4.39 -4.58 20.34
N ARG A 180 -4.52 -5.91 20.38
CA ARG A 180 -3.54 -6.86 19.87
C ARG A 180 -4.18 -7.74 18.80
N ILE A 181 -3.74 -7.60 17.56
CA ILE A 181 -4.16 -8.40 16.40
C ILE A 181 -2.98 -9.31 16.03
N VAL A 182 -3.02 -10.57 16.47
CA VAL A 182 -1.84 -11.45 16.50
C VAL A 182 -2.10 -12.79 15.81
N GLY A 183 -1.21 -13.21 14.92
CA GLY A 183 -1.25 -14.58 14.37
C GLY A 183 -2.46 -14.91 13.51
N ASN A 184 -3.22 -13.91 13.05
CA ASN A 184 -4.43 -14.15 12.25
C ASN A 184 -4.06 -14.40 10.78
N ARG A 185 -4.89 -15.20 10.10
CA ARG A 185 -4.86 -15.35 8.65
C ARG A 185 -6.02 -14.58 8.04
N ILE A 186 -5.72 -13.55 7.24
CA ILE A 186 -6.72 -12.62 6.70
C ILE A 186 -6.70 -12.63 5.16
N ARG A 187 -7.82 -12.90 4.51
CA ARG A 187 -7.99 -12.88 3.05
C ARG A 187 -9.26 -12.13 2.67
N SER A 188 -9.19 -11.26 1.67
CA SER A 188 -10.40 -10.66 1.09
C SER A 188 -11.03 -11.61 0.06
N ARG A 189 -12.10 -11.14 -0.57
CA ARG A 189 -12.82 -11.83 -1.65
C ARG A 189 -11.95 -12.01 -2.90
N HIS A 190 -12.39 -12.90 -3.77
CA HIS A 190 -11.76 -13.19 -5.05
C HIS A 190 -12.19 -12.23 -6.19
N SER A 191 -12.32 -10.93 -5.89
CA SER A 191 -12.62 -9.87 -6.87
C SER A 191 -11.35 -9.20 -7.42
N ASP A 192 -11.50 -8.25 -8.35
CA ASP A 192 -10.42 -7.37 -8.78
C ASP A 192 -9.79 -6.65 -7.56
N PRO A 193 -8.45 -6.45 -7.50
CA PRO A 193 -7.82 -5.72 -6.42
C PRO A 193 -8.45 -4.37 -6.05
N ALA A 194 -9.04 -3.64 -7.01
CA ALA A 194 -9.71 -2.37 -6.75
C ALA A 194 -11.04 -2.51 -5.99
N ASP A 195 -11.74 -3.64 -6.19
CA ASP A 195 -13.05 -3.94 -5.60
C ASP A 195 -12.94 -4.67 -4.24
N ARG A 196 -11.71 -4.96 -3.79
CA ARG A 196 -11.47 -5.56 -2.48
C ARG A 196 -11.54 -4.50 -1.37
N GLY A 197 -11.87 -4.94 -0.16
CA GLY A 197 -11.72 -4.13 1.03
C GLY A 197 -10.32 -4.25 1.64
N ASP A 198 -10.12 -3.54 2.75
CA ASP A 198 -8.84 -3.54 3.45
C ASP A 198 -8.70 -4.81 4.29
N GLY A 199 -7.49 -5.38 4.32
CA GLY A 199 -7.21 -6.53 5.20
C GLY A 199 -7.27 -6.12 6.67
N ILE A 200 -6.65 -4.98 6.98
CA ILE A 200 -6.73 -4.34 8.29
C ILE A 200 -6.94 -2.84 8.07
N ARG A 201 -7.92 -2.26 8.77
CA ARG A 201 -8.20 -0.82 8.74
C ARG A 201 -8.17 -0.23 10.14
N LEU A 202 -7.37 0.80 10.34
CA LEU A 202 -7.31 1.56 11.59
C LEU A 202 -7.79 2.99 11.34
N TRP A 203 -8.75 3.44 12.12
CA TRP A 203 -9.25 4.81 12.10
C TRP A 203 -9.32 5.37 13.53
N TYR A 204 -8.60 6.47 13.79
CA TYR A 204 -8.42 7.06 15.12
C TYR A 204 -8.04 6.04 16.21
N SER A 205 -7.23 5.05 15.84
CA SER A 205 -6.94 3.87 16.65
C SER A 205 -5.44 3.81 16.95
N MET A 206 -5.07 3.99 18.23
CA MET A 206 -3.70 4.26 18.64
C MET A 206 -3.08 3.13 19.47
N ARG A 207 -1.75 3.02 19.43
CA ARG A 207 -0.96 2.09 20.26
C ARG A 207 -1.32 0.61 20.08
N ASN A 208 -1.96 0.25 18.97
CA ASN A 208 -2.29 -1.13 18.65
C ASN A 208 -1.05 -1.89 18.19
N ARG A 209 -1.10 -3.21 18.38
CA ARG A 209 -0.05 -4.14 17.95
C ARG A 209 -0.60 -5.11 16.93
N ILE A 210 -0.07 -5.06 15.72
CA ILE A 210 -0.41 -5.94 14.61
C ILE A 210 0.82 -6.81 14.38
N GLU A 211 0.77 -8.05 14.88
CA GLU A 211 1.96 -8.90 15.03
C GLU A 211 1.77 -10.28 14.41
N ASN A 212 2.75 -10.74 13.63
CA ASN A 212 2.81 -12.10 13.09
C ASN A 212 1.56 -12.55 12.32
N ASN A 213 0.85 -11.63 11.67
CA ASN A 213 -0.31 -11.98 10.84
C ASN A 213 0.12 -12.39 9.44
N ASP A 214 -0.62 -13.32 8.85
CA ASP A 214 -0.50 -13.72 7.45
C ASP A 214 -1.68 -13.08 6.68
N ILE A 215 -1.40 -12.11 5.81
CA ILE A 215 -2.41 -11.29 5.12
C ILE A 215 -2.15 -11.39 3.63
N ALA A 216 -3.17 -11.71 2.83
CA ALA A 216 -2.99 -11.75 1.38
C ALA A 216 -4.25 -11.46 0.61
N ARG A 217 -4.07 -11.06 -0.67
CA ARG A 217 -5.18 -10.81 -1.58
C ARG A 217 -6.20 -9.84 -0.98
N ILE A 218 -5.70 -8.75 -0.39
CA ILE A 218 -6.50 -7.64 0.12
C ILE A 218 -6.30 -6.43 -0.80
N ARG A 219 -7.11 -5.37 -0.66
CA ARG A 219 -6.80 -4.10 -1.33
C ARG A 219 -5.62 -3.45 -0.63
N ASP A 220 -5.84 -2.87 0.55
CA ASP A 220 -4.81 -2.18 1.30
C ASP A 220 -4.82 -2.57 2.80
N ILE A 221 -3.70 -2.39 3.51
CA ILE A 221 -3.78 -2.14 4.96
C ILE A 221 -3.77 -0.62 5.15
N THR A 222 -4.85 -0.07 5.69
CA THR A 222 -5.02 1.38 5.79
C THR A 222 -4.98 1.83 7.24
N VAL A 223 -4.10 2.79 7.56
CA VAL A 223 -3.93 3.32 8.92
C VAL A 223 -4.07 4.84 8.87
N SER A 224 -5.22 5.34 9.29
CA SER A 224 -5.61 6.74 9.16
C SER A 224 -5.75 7.41 10.52
N ASN A 225 -5.07 8.54 10.72
CA ASN A 225 -5.12 9.34 11.96
C ASN A 225 -4.81 8.51 13.22
N SER A 226 -3.91 7.54 13.08
CA SER A 226 -3.75 6.43 14.03
C SER A 226 -2.28 6.33 14.45
N LEU A 227 -1.97 6.86 15.63
CA LEU A 227 -0.60 7.10 16.07
C LEU A 227 -0.03 5.94 16.90
N HIS A 228 1.31 5.84 16.91
CA HIS A 228 2.06 4.93 17.79
C HIS A 228 1.72 3.44 17.63
N ASN A 229 1.24 3.06 16.45
CA ASN A 229 0.95 1.65 16.16
C ASN A 229 2.24 0.88 15.83
N ARG A 230 2.19 -0.44 16.01
CA ARG A 230 3.31 -1.33 15.74
C ARG A 230 2.87 -2.44 14.78
N PHE A 231 3.58 -2.57 13.67
CA PHE A 231 3.43 -3.65 12.69
C PHE A 231 4.72 -4.47 12.71
N ILE A 232 4.67 -5.67 13.31
CA ILE A 232 5.87 -6.47 13.55
C ILE A 232 5.70 -7.91 13.06
N GLY A 233 6.65 -8.41 12.26
CA GLY A 233 6.68 -9.83 11.90
C GLY A 233 5.56 -10.29 10.97
N ASN A 234 4.80 -9.37 10.35
CA ASN A 234 3.69 -9.74 9.47
C ASN A 234 4.19 -10.15 8.09
N HIS A 235 3.42 -11.03 7.44
CA HIS A 235 3.59 -11.37 6.04
C HIS A 235 2.41 -10.84 5.23
N ILE A 236 2.68 -9.95 4.27
CA ILE A 236 1.66 -9.35 3.40
C ILE A 236 2.01 -9.62 1.94
N THR A 237 1.12 -10.27 1.20
CA THR A 237 1.39 -10.67 -0.19
C THR A 237 0.19 -10.50 -1.13
N GLU A 238 0.46 -10.36 -2.44
CA GLU A 238 -0.56 -10.33 -3.50
C GLU A 238 -1.65 -9.26 -3.30
N SER A 239 -1.25 -8.10 -2.76
CA SER A 239 -2.16 -7.01 -2.40
C SER A 239 -1.77 -5.73 -3.13
N ARG A 240 -2.68 -4.75 -3.17
CA ARG A 240 -2.39 -3.47 -3.82
C ARG A 240 -1.37 -2.68 -2.99
N ARG A 241 -1.75 -2.16 -1.83
CA ARG A 241 -0.79 -1.54 -0.89
C ARG A 241 -0.62 -2.40 0.34
N ALA A 242 0.59 -2.91 0.52
CA ALA A 242 0.85 -3.81 1.63
C ALA A 242 0.71 -3.10 3.00
N LEU A 243 1.10 -1.82 3.08
CA LEU A 243 0.82 -0.95 4.21
C LEU A 243 0.73 0.52 3.77
N ASN A 244 -0.36 1.20 4.14
CA ASN A 244 -0.66 2.58 3.77
C ASN A 244 -0.95 3.42 5.02
N LEU A 245 -0.02 4.31 5.38
CA LEU A 245 -0.14 5.24 6.50
C LEU A 245 -0.60 6.61 6.02
N LEU A 246 -1.66 7.14 6.63
CA LEU A 246 -2.17 8.49 6.42
C LEU A 246 -2.28 9.22 7.77
N PHE A 247 -1.49 10.27 7.99
CA PHE A 247 -1.48 11.01 9.27
C PHE A 247 -1.24 10.12 10.49
N SER A 248 -0.38 9.11 10.36
CA SER A 248 -0.16 8.03 11.33
C SER A 248 1.26 8.06 11.89
N HIS A 249 1.52 9.15 12.62
CA HIS A 249 2.83 9.46 13.20
C HIS A 249 3.33 8.41 14.18
N ARG A 250 4.65 8.30 14.31
CA ARG A 250 5.36 7.47 15.30
C ARG A 250 5.02 5.98 15.21
N THR A 251 4.68 5.51 14.01
CA THR A 251 4.43 4.10 13.73
C THR A 251 5.75 3.34 13.57
N LEU A 252 5.84 2.16 14.17
CA LEU A 252 6.95 1.22 13.99
C LEU A 252 6.55 0.13 13.00
N ILE A 253 7.35 -0.05 11.95
CA ILE A 253 7.21 -1.10 10.95
C ILE A 253 8.50 -1.91 10.97
N GLU A 254 8.47 -3.11 11.56
CA GLU A 254 9.67 -3.89 11.83
C GLU A 254 9.53 -5.37 11.45
N ARG A 255 10.58 -5.94 10.83
CA ARG A 255 10.68 -7.40 10.59
C ARG A 255 9.50 -7.98 9.80
N ASN A 256 8.83 -7.18 8.97
CA ASN A 256 7.75 -7.64 8.11
C ASN A 256 8.29 -8.10 6.75
N ARG A 257 7.54 -8.98 6.08
CA ARG A 257 7.77 -9.40 4.70
C ARG A 257 6.63 -8.95 3.80
N PHE A 258 6.93 -8.07 2.87
CA PHE A 258 6.02 -7.54 1.87
C PHE A 258 6.45 -8.07 0.49
N THR A 259 5.70 -8.99 -0.10
CA THR A 259 6.07 -9.66 -1.36
C THR A 259 4.96 -9.58 -2.41
N ASN A 260 5.28 -9.39 -3.68
CA ASN A 260 4.31 -9.42 -4.78
C ASN A 260 3.12 -8.47 -4.55
N ASN A 261 3.38 -7.30 -3.97
CA ASN A 261 2.37 -6.26 -3.79
C ASN A 261 2.61 -5.15 -4.81
N SER A 262 1.56 -4.46 -5.28
CA SER A 262 1.72 -3.31 -6.18
C SER A 262 2.61 -2.24 -5.56
N THR A 263 2.48 -2.00 -4.26
CA THR A 263 3.33 -1.11 -3.46
C THR A 263 3.56 -1.72 -2.09
N GLY A 264 4.80 -1.66 -1.59
CA GLY A 264 5.15 -2.17 -0.27
C GLY A 264 4.58 -1.28 0.85
N ILE A 265 5.37 -0.27 1.25
CA ILE A 265 5.00 0.66 2.33
C ILE A 265 4.75 2.03 1.72
N THR A 266 3.62 2.66 2.04
CA THR A 266 3.34 4.06 1.75
C THR A 266 3.15 4.83 3.05
N SER A 267 3.83 5.96 3.18
CA SER A 267 3.69 6.89 4.30
C SER A 267 3.36 8.28 3.77
N VAL A 268 2.17 8.77 4.08
CA VAL A 268 1.68 10.09 3.67
C VAL A 268 1.44 10.94 4.90
N ASN A 269 1.98 12.17 4.92
CA ASN A 269 1.78 13.15 6.00
C ASN A 269 2.03 12.56 7.39
N SER A 270 3.01 11.67 7.51
CA SER A 270 3.32 10.94 8.73
C SER A 270 4.76 11.21 9.12
N SER A 271 5.00 11.36 10.43
CA SER A 271 6.31 11.78 10.94
C SER A 271 6.72 10.96 12.15
N GLY A 272 8.03 10.80 12.34
CA GLY A 272 8.57 9.92 13.38
C GLY A 272 8.41 8.43 13.06
N VAL A 273 8.18 8.07 11.80
CA VAL A 273 7.99 6.67 11.38
C VAL A 273 9.35 5.95 11.40
N ILE A 274 9.38 4.73 11.93
CA ILE A 274 10.56 3.86 11.92
C ILE A 274 10.24 2.64 11.07
N ILE A 275 10.94 2.50 9.96
CA ILE A 275 10.84 1.37 9.02
C ILE A 275 12.17 0.62 9.10
N ARG A 276 12.21 -0.51 9.81
CA ARG A 276 13.48 -1.23 9.98
C ARG A 276 13.43 -2.73 9.84
N ASN A 277 14.49 -3.31 9.28
CA ASN A 277 14.68 -4.76 9.16
C ASN A 277 13.52 -5.46 8.42
N ASN A 278 12.86 -4.77 7.47
CA ASN A 278 11.79 -5.37 6.66
C ASN A 278 12.36 -5.90 5.34
N GLN A 279 11.67 -6.90 4.77
CA GLN A 279 11.90 -7.39 3.42
C GLN A 279 10.76 -6.88 2.52
N ILE A 280 11.09 -6.07 1.52
CA ILE A 280 10.16 -5.58 0.51
C ILE A 280 10.64 -6.10 -0.83
N MET A 281 9.84 -6.95 -1.47
CA MET A 281 10.25 -7.65 -2.68
C MET A 281 9.15 -7.68 -3.73
N HIS A 282 9.54 -7.59 -5.00
CA HIS A 282 8.64 -7.83 -6.14
C HIS A 282 7.46 -6.86 -6.22
N SER A 283 7.74 -5.56 -6.00
CA SER A 283 6.77 -4.47 -6.21
C SER A 283 7.07 -3.76 -7.53
N VAL A 284 6.69 -4.41 -8.63
CA VAL A 284 7.10 -4.03 -10.00
C VAL A 284 6.02 -3.30 -10.80
N ASP A 285 4.86 -3.01 -10.20
CA ASP A 285 3.82 -2.24 -10.88
C ASP A 285 4.34 -0.85 -11.29
N ALA A 286 3.86 -0.34 -12.43
CA ALA A 286 4.45 0.84 -13.09
C ALA A 286 4.48 2.12 -12.23
N SER A 287 3.58 2.25 -11.26
CA SER A 287 3.53 3.35 -10.29
C SER A 287 3.88 2.92 -8.86
N GLY A 288 4.32 1.67 -8.70
CA GLY A 288 4.66 1.05 -7.43
C GLY A 288 6.03 1.44 -6.91
N ALA A 289 6.18 1.43 -5.60
CA ALA A 289 7.47 1.55 -4.93
C ALA A 289 7.58 0.50 -3.81
N GLY A 290 8.80 0.12 -3.45
CA GLY A 290 9.06 -0.67 -2.26
C GLY A 290 8.67 0.13 -1.01
N ILE A 291 9.21 1.35 -0.90
CA ILE A 291 8.84 2.33 0.13
C ILE A 291 8.53 3.66 -0.57
N ALA A 292 7.38 4.24 -0.30
CA ALA A 292 6.99 5.57 -0.76
C ALA A 292 6.75 6.49 0.45
N LEU A 293 7.49 7.60 0.51
CA LEU A 293 7.33 8.65 1.51
C LEU A 293 6.82 9.91 0.80
N LYS A 294 5.68 10.43 1.25
CA LYS A 294 5.09 11.66 0.73
C LYS A 294 4.75 12.60 1.87
N GLU A 295 5.20 13.84 1.77
CA GLU A 295 4.97 14.91 2.75
C GLU A 295 5.28 14.44 4.20
N SER A 296 6.19 13.47 4.32
CA SER A 296 6.55 12.82 5.58
C SER A 296 7.83 13.42 6.13
N GLY A 297 7.98 13.48 7.45
CA GLY A 297 9.14 14.12 8.09
C GLY A 297 9.72 13.27 9.21
N THR A 298 11.02 13.42 9.53
CA THR A 298 11.66 12.71 10.64
C THR A 298 11.41 11.19 10.56
N THR A 299 11.89 10.57 9.50
CA THR A 299 11.68 9.13 9.24
C THR A 299 13.00 8.40 9.25
N LEU A 300 13.04 7.22 9.86
CA LEU A 300 14.20 6.33 9.84
C LEU A 300 13.86 5.09 9.00
N VAL A 301 14.60 4.89 7.91
CA VAL A 301 14.58 3.71 7.06
C VAL A 301 15.90 2.98 7.28
N GLN A 302 15.89 1.87 8.02
CA GLN A 302 17.12 1.21 8.46
C GLN A 302 17.15 -0.31 8.25
N GLY A 303 18.23 -0.86 7.71
CA GLY A 303 18.43 -2.31 7.70
C GLY A 303 17.41 -3.08 6.85
N ASN A 304 16.68 -2.41 5.96
CA ASN A 304 15.68 -3.06 5.11
C ASN A 304 16.33 -3.68 3.87
N GLU A 305 15.72 -4.74 3.37
CA GLU A 305 16.00 -5.32 2.06
C GLU A 305 14.91 -4.88 1.10
N ILE A 306 15.27 -4.07 0.10
CA ILE A 306 14.35 -3.54 -0.91
C ILE A 306 14.80 -4.06 -2.28
N ILE A 307 14.14 -5.11 -2.75
CA ILE A 307 14.65 -5.95 -3.84
C ILE A 307 13.62 -6.09 -4.96
N HIS A 308 14.05 -5.88 -6.20
CA HIS A 308 13.22 -6.13 -7.38
C HIS A 308 11.88 -5.35 -7.33
N CYS A 309 11.97 -4.04 -7.08
CA CYS A 309 10.87 -3.09 -7.15
C CYS A 309 11.05 -2.15 -8.37
N ALA A 310 9.95 -1.57 -8.86
CA ALA A 310 10.01 -0.53 -9.89
C ALA A 310 10.80 0.69 -9.38
N VAL A 311 10.48 1.15 -8.18
CA VAL A 311 11.32 2.08 -7.40
C VAL A 311 11.56 1.47 -6.03
N GLY A 312 12.81 1.39 -5.58
CA GLY A 312 13.13 0.88 -4.24
C GLY A 312 12.58 1.80 -3.15
N LEU A 313 13.10 3.02 -3.07
CA LEU A 313 12.60 4.09 -2.21
C LEU A 313 12.24 5.33 -3.04
N MET A 314 11.00 5.79 -2.90
CA MET A 314 10.52 7.02 -3.50
C MET A 314 10.21 8.03 -2.39
N SER A 315 10.73 9.26 -2.48
CA SER A 315 10.52 10.29 -1.45
C SER A 315 10.44 11.70 -2.03
N ASP A 316 9.59 12.54 -1.45
CA ASP A 316 9.77 14.00 -1.52
C ASP A 316 10.57 14.49 -0.30
N SER A 317 10.86 15.79 -0.29
CA SER A 317 11.53 16.41 0.84
C SER A 317 10.60 16.57 2.05
N PRO A 318 11.15 16.50 3.28
CA PRO A 318 10.39 16.79 4.48
C PRO A 318 9.69 18.15 4.39
N THR A 319 8.46 18.21 4.87
CA THR A 319 7.65 19.45 4.89
C THR A 319 8.27 20.56 5.75
N HIS A 320 9.15 20.21 6.69
CA HIS A 320 9.86 21.16 7.56
C HIS A 320 11.37 21.11 7.34
N PRO A 321 12.07 22.25 7.15
CA PRO A 321 13.50 22.28 6.78
C PRO A 321 14.47 21.64 7.79
N ILE A 322 14.09 21.56 9.06
CA ILE A 322 14.91 20.93 10.12
C ILE A 322 14.74 19.41 10.18
N ASN A 323 13.65 18.88 9.61
CA ASN A 323 13.38 17.46 9.64
C ASN A 323 14.33 16.73 8.70
N ARG A 324 14.65 15.48 9.04
CA ARG A 324 15.51 14.62 8.22
C ARG A 324 14.82 13.30 7.93
N ILE A 325 15.03 12.78 6.73
CA ILE A 325 14.73 11.39 6.39
C ILE A 325 16.07 10.66 6.33
N THR A 326 16.28 9.74 7.27
CA THR A 326 17.52 8.99 7.36
C THR A 326 17.32 7.61 6.75
N VAL A 327 18.08 7.31 5.71
CA VAL A 327 18.12 6.04 4.99
C VAL A 327 19.48 5.42 5.25
N ILE A 328 19.54 4.40 6.11
CA ILE A 328 20.81 3.92 6.65
C ILE A 328 20.91 2.40 6.71
N ASP A 329 22.07 1.85 6.34
CA ASP A 329 22.36 0.41 6.42
C ASP A 329 21.34 -0.48 5.66
N ASN A 330 20.67 0.04 4.61
CA ASN A 330 19.72 -0.75 3.80
C ASN A 330 20.42 -1.46 2.64
N ARG A 331 19.85 -2.58 2.19
CA ARG A 331 20.20 -3.22 0.92
C ARG A 331 19.14 -2.88 -0.13
N ILE A 332 19.54 -2.11 -1.14
CA ILE A 332 18.69 -1.67 -2.24
C ILE A 332 19.20 -2.33 -3.51
N ALA A 333 18.53 -3.39 -3.97
CA ALA A 333 19.08 -4.25 -5.00
C ALA A 333 18.10 -4.65 -6.11
N HIS A 334 18.60 -4.82 -7.34
CA HIS A 334 17.81 -5.30 -8.48
C HIS A 334 16.54 -4.48 -8.77
N ASN A 335 16.48 -3.23 -8.34
CA ASN A 335 15.35 -2.35 -8.64
C ASN A 335 15.54 -1.70 -10.01
N PHE A 336 14.46 -1.30 -10.67
CA PHE A 336 14.62 -0.45 -11.87
C PHE A 336 15.23 0.89 -11.46
N THR A 337 14.69 1.52 -10.43
CA THR A 337 15.33 2.66 -9.77
C THR A 337 15.57 2.35 -8.31
N GLY A 338 16.79 2.49 -7.80
CA GLY A 338 17.12 2.26 -6.39
C GLY A 338 16.44 3.29 -5.49
N ILE A 339 16.79 4.57 -5.64
CA ILE A 339 16.16 5.69 -4.95
C ILE A 339 15.66 6.73 -5.96
N SER A 340 14.46 7.27 -5.76
CA SER A 340 13.92 8.37 -6.56
C SER A 340 13.43 9.50 -5.67
N PHE A 341 14.00 10.70 -5.83
CA PHE A 341 13.52 11.91 -5.19
C PHE A 341 12.78 12.81 -6.17
N TYR A 342 11.54 13.17 -5.83
CA TYR A 342 10.69 14.05 -6.64
C TYR A 342 10.31 15.30 -5.86
N GLY A 343 10.26 16.47 -6.52
CA GLY A 343 9.97 17.75 -5.85
C GLY A 343 10.96 18.09 -4.72
N GLU A 344 12.19 17.61 -4.86
CA GLU A 344 13.23 17.62 -3.84
C GLU A 344 13.75 19.04 -3.55
N ARG A 345 14.03 19.30 -2.27
CA ARG A 345 14.57 20.54 -1.68
C ARG A 345 15.62 20.25 -0.59
N GLY A 346 16.04 18.99 -0.42
CA GLY A 346 16.96 18.53 0.61
C GLY A 346 16.34 17.73 1.74
N GLY A 347 17.17 17.45 2.76
CA GLY A 347 16.74 16.86 4.03
C GLY A 347 16.85 15.34 4.11
N HIS A 348 17.48 14.69 3.12
CA HIS A 348 17.75 13.25 3.15
C HIS A 348 19.18 12.98 3.60
N LEU A 349 19.36 11.96 4.46
CA LEU A 349 20.65 11.43 4.88
C LEU A 349 20.75 9.98 4.40
N ILE A 350 21.54 9.73 3.36
CA ILE A 350 21.67 8.42 2.69
C ILE A 350 23.05 7.87 3.05
N LEU A 351 23.07 7.00 4.06
CA LEU A 351 24.29 6.62 4.76
C LEU A 351 24.48 5.10 4.75
N ARG A 352 25.66 4.61 4.36
CA ARG A 352 26.02 3.18 4.51
C ARG A 352 25.02 2.18 3.91
N ASN A 353 24.29 2.58 2.86
CA ASN A 353 23.43 1.66 2.13
C ASN A 353 24.25 0.87 1.10
N ARG A 354 23.75 -0.29 0.69
CA ARG A 354 24.30 -1.08 -0.42
C ARG A 354 23.39 -0.97 -1.63
N PHE A 355 23.89 -0.36 -2.70
CA PHE A 355 23.25 -0.30 -4.00
C PHE A 355 23.83 -1.41 -4.89
N GLU A 356 23.03 -2.41 -5.21
CA GLU A 356 23.49 -3.61 -5.91
C GLU A 356 22.59 -3.92 -7.12
N HIS A 357 23.13 -3.85 -8.33
CA HIS A 357 22.48 -4.21 -9.59
C HIS A 357 21.14 -3.51 -9.82
N ASN A 358 21.01 -2.26 -9.38
CA ASN A 358 19.88 -1.43 -9.78
C ASN A 358 20.13 -0.91 -11.19
N LEU A 359 19.11 -0.89 -12.05
CA LEU A 359 19.27 -0.32 -13.39
C LEU A 359 19.66 1.17 -13.31
N TRP A 360 19.04 1.90 -12.39
CA TRP A 360 19.40 3.27 -12.03
C TRP A 360 19.60 3.34 -10.51
N PRO A 361 20.82 3.56 -9.99
CA PRO A 361 21.04 3.59 -8.54
C PRO A 361 20.23 4.68 -7.83
N ALA A 362 20.19 5.89 -8.41
CA ALA A 362 19.42 7.01 -7.88
C ALA A 362 19.00 7.99 -8.98
N LEU A 363 17.82 8.59 -8.80
CA LEU A 363 17.32 9.74 -9.56
C LEU A 363 16.95 10.85 -8.57
N VAL A 364 17.62 12.00 -8.67
CA VAL A 364 17.35 13.17 -7.82
C VAL A 364 16.85 14.30 -8.72
N GLY A 365 15.70 14.90 -8.38
CA GLY A 365 15.08 15.95 -9.19
C GLY A 365 15.99 17.15 -9.47
N GLU A 366 15.65 17.93 -10.51
CA GLU A 366 16.49 18.99 -11.10
C GLU A 366 16.65 20.27 -10.25
N SER A 367 16.72 20.20 -8.92
CA SER A 367 16.95 21.38 -8.07
C SER A 367 18.30 22.05 -8.35
N GLY A 368 19.25 21.33 -8.95
CA GLY A 368 20.61 21.82 -9.21
C GLY A 368 21.44 22.04 -7.94
N GLN A 369 20.94 21.59 -6.78
CA GLN A 369 21.53 21.78 -5.46
C GLN A 369 21.91 20.42 -4.86
N VAL A 370 23.03 19.86 -5.35
CA VAL A 370 23.53 18.53 -4.97
C VAL A 370 23.80 18.40 -3.46
N ASP A 371 24.17 19.51 -2.81
CA ASP A 371 24.60 19.53 -1.41
C ASP A 371 23.45 19.52 -0.39
N HIS A 372 22.19 19.47 -0.85
CA HIS A 372 21.01 19.50 0.03
C HIS A 372 20.65 18.13 0.62
N ASN A 373 21.20 17.06 0.05
CA ASN A 373 21.14 15.69 0.59
C ASN A 373 22.54 15.23 0.94
N GLU A 374 22.68 14.49 2.05
CA GLU A 374 23.96 13.91 2.44
C GLU A 374 24.05 12.47 1.93
N TRP A 375 25.04 12.19 1.09
CA TRP A 375 25.40 10.85 0.67
C TRP A 375 26.77 10.52 1.23
N ARG A 376 26.88 9.46 2.03
CA ARG A 376 28.16 9.09 2.63
C ARG A 376 28.27 7.63 2.98
N GLY A 377 29.40 7.02 2.66
CA GLY A 377 29.72 5.67 3.12
C GLY A 377 28.88 4.60 2.43
N ASN A 378 28.19 4.90 1.33
CA ASN A 378 27.39 3.91 0.62
C ASN A 378 28.30 3.01 -0.22
N TYR A 379 27.91 1.75 -0.35
CA TYR A 379 28.50 0.83 -1.31
C TYR A 379 27.74 0.93 -2.64
N TRP A 380 28.48 1.09 -3.72
CA TRP A 380 27.98 1.16 -5.09
C TRP A 380 28.66 0.06 -5.91
N ASP A 381 27.87 -0.83 -6.49
CA ASP A 381 28.37 -1.94 -7.31
C ASP A 381 29.10 -1.47 -8.58
N ASN A 382 28.80 -0.26 -9.05
CA ASN A 382 29.44 0.39 -10.19
C ASN A 382 30.53 1.40 -9.81
N TYR A 383 31.00 1.42 -8.56
CA TYR A 383 32.12 2.28 -8.16
C TYR A 383 33.41 1.85 -8.87
N GLN A 384 34.07 2.80 -9.54
CA GLN A 384 35.29 2.57 -10.35
C GLN A 384 36.57 3.13 -9.72
N GLY A 385 36.50 3.66 -8.49
CA GLY A 385 37.67 4.19 -7.80
C GLY A 385 38.52 3.10 -7.14
N PHE A 386 39.64 3.53 -6.56
CA PHE A 386 40.59 2.66 -5.87
C PHE A 386 40.56 2.92 -4.36
N ASP A 387 40.97 1.92 -3.59
CA ASP A 387 41.32 2.05 -2.17
C ASP A 387 42.80 1.68 -2.04
N ARG A 388 43.68 2.68 -2.20
CA ARG A 388 45.14 2.45 -2.21
C ARG A 388 45.72 2.34 -0.80
N ASN A 389 45.07 2.94 0.19
CA ASN A 389 45.53 2.93 1.58
C ASN A 389 44.99 1.73 2.38
N GLY A 390 44.00 0.99 1.84
CA GLY A 390 43.44 -0.22 2.40
C GLY A 390 42.50 0.03 3.59
N ASP A 391 41.89 1.22 3.69
CA ASP A 391 41.02 1.57 4.81
C ASP A 391 39.53 1.22 4.59
N GLY A 392 39.18 0.67 3.43
CA GLY A 392 37.84 0.27 3.03
C GLY A 392 36.98 1.40 2.45
N VAL A 393 37.51 2.63 2.38
CA VAL A 393 36.89 3.81 1.77
C VAL A 393 37.55 4.08 0.43
N GLY A 394 36.77 4.48 -0.57
CA GLY A 394 37.29 4.84 -1.87
C GLY A 394 38.08 6.16 -1.82
N ASP A 395 39.27 6.17 -2.43
CA ASP A 395 40.15 7.34 -2.55
C ASP A 395 39.53 8.48 -3.38
N SER A 396 38.53 8.17 -4.22
CA SER A 396 37.79 9.14 -5.04
C SER A 396 36.30 9.14 -4.72
N ALA A 397 35.66 10.30 -4.83
CA ALA A 397 34.20 10.39 -4.68
C ALA A 397 33.46 9.53 -5.71
N HIS A 398 32.29 9.01 -5.35
CA HIS A 398 31.33 8.46 -6.30
C HIS A 398 30.35 9.56 -6.72
N GLU A 399 30.24 9.81 -8.01
CA GLU A 399 29.42 10.90 -8.57
C GLU A 399 28.53 10.36 -9.67
N ILE A 400 27.24 10.74 -9.63
CA ILE A 400 26.30 10.49 -10.72
C ILE A 400 26.05 11.81 -11.44
N TRP A 401 26.26 11.81 -12.75
CA TRP A 401 26.08 12.97 -13.62
C TRP A 401 24.89 12.72 -14.55
N ALA A 402 24.01 13.72 -14.70
CA ALA A 402 22.95 13.74 -15.69
C ALA A 402 23.43 14.56 -16.90
N TYR A 403 23.47 13.90 -18.05
CA TYR A 403 23.73 14.55 -19.35
C TYR A 403 22.39 15.06 -19.90
N ALA A 404 22.38 16.25 -20.51
CA ALA A 404 21.13 16.97 -20.80
C ALA A 404 20.22 16.30 -21.84
N ASP A 405 20.73 15.34 -22.59
CA ASP A 405 19.96 14.63 -23.61
C ASP A 405 19.44 13.29 -23.07
N GLN A 406 18.77 13.31 -21.91
CA GLN A 406 17.90 12.18 -21.57
C GLN A 406 16.64 12.21 -22.46
N LEU A 407 16.80 11.77 -23.71
CA LEU A 407 15.73 11.27 -24.58
C LEU A 407 14.76 10.38 -23.80
N TRP A 408 15.23 9.70 -22.74
CA TRP A 408 14.48 8.81 -21.83
C TRP A 408 13.65 9.54 -20.77
N ILE A 409 14.05 10.73 -20.33
CA ILE A 409 13.22 11.59 -19.47
C ILE A 409 12.03 12.10 -20.28
N GLU A 410 12.29 12.56 -21.51
CA GLU A 410 11.25 13.10 -22.39
C GLU A 410 10.40 12.01 -23.07
N MET A 411 10.98 10.84 -23.32
CA MET A 411 10.30 9.67 -23.91
C MET A 411 10.44 8.43 -23.00
N PRO A 412 9.54 8.23 -22.02
CA PRO A 412 9.59 7.08 -21.12
C PRO A 412 9.59 5.71 -21.84
N MET A 413 9.02 5.63 -23.05
CA MET A 413 9.03 4.41 -23.87
C MET A 413 10.41 4.07 -24.44
N ALA A 414 11.25 5.08 -24.66
CA ALA A 414 12.61 4.89 -25.15
C ALA A 414 13.45 4.15 -24.09
N LYS A 415 13.07 4.21 -22.80
CA LYS A 415 13.73 3.51 -21.67
C LYS A 415 13.86 2.00 -21.87
N PHE A 416 12.97 1.38 -22.64
CA PHE A 416 13.06 -0.05 -22.97
C PHE A 416 14.39 -0.42 -23.66
N PHE A 417 14.99 0.52 -24.39
CA PHE A 417 16.19 0.28 -25.18
C PHE A 417 17.48 0.63 -24.46
N SER A 418 17.46 1.03 -23.18
CA SER A 418 18.62 1.62 -22.46
C SER A 418 19.90 0.78 -22.51
N ASN A 419 19.78 -0.54 -22.58
CA ASN A 419 20.91 -1.48 -22.66
C ASN A 419 21.16 -1.98 -24.11
N SER A 420 20.63 -1.28 -25.11
CA SER A 420 20.92 -1.58 -26.50
C SER A 420 22.29 -0.99 -26.87
N PRO A 421 23.07 -1.65 -27.73
CA PRO A 421 24.39 -1.17 -28.15
C PRO A 421 24.37 0.27 -28.71
N LEU A 422 23.24 0.68 -29.32
CA LEU A 422 23.08 2.03 -29.85
C LEU A 422 23.05 3.10 -28.75
N LEU A 423 22.38 2.81 -27.63
CA LEU A 423 22.28 3.77 -26.53
C LEU A 423 23.49 3.75 -25.62
N GLU A 424 24.14 2.61 -25.45
CA GLU A 424 25.45 2.56 -24.80
C GLU A 424 26.50 3.37 -25.58
N LEU A 425 26.49 3.29 -26.92
CA LEU A 425 27.34 4.13 -27.77
C LEU A 425 26.99 5.61 -27.65
N LEU A 426 25.70 5.96 -27.58
CA LEU A 426 25.26 7.34 -27.38
C LEU A 426 25.69 7.87 -26.02
N ASP A 427 25.50 7.11 -24.92
CA ASP A 427 25.95 7.45 -23.56
C ASP A 427 27.47 7.64 -23.52
N PHE A 428 28.23 6.75 -24.19
CA PHE A 428 29.68 6.90 -24.32
C PHE A 428 30.08 8.19 -25.05
N LEU A 429 29.41 8.51 -26.17
CA LEU A 429 29.67 9.75 -26.93
C LEU A 429 29.30 11.00 -26.10
N GLU A 430 28.20 10.97 -25.36
CA GLU A 430 27.78 12.06 -24.47
C GLU A 430 28.76 12.28 -23.32
N ARG A 431 29.33 11.21 -22.76
CA ARG A 431 30.40 11.30 -21.76
C ARG A 431 31.69 11.89 -22.34
N LEU A 432 31.99 11.60 -23.60
CA LEU A 432 33.23 12.01 -24.27
C LEU A 432 33.16 13.45 -24.82
N ALA A 433 32.00 13.85 -25.35
CA ALA A 433 31.76 15.19 -25.91
C ALA A 433 30.31 15.64 -25.62
N PRO A 434 30.03 16.14 -24.40
CA PRO A 434 28.70 16.57 -24.02
C PRO A 434 28.23 17.75 -24.88
N PHE A 435 27.03 17.68 -25.47
CA PHE A 435 26.41 18.80 -26.19
C PHE A 435 26.00 19.97 -25.26
N SER A 436 25.97 19.72 -23.96
CA SER A 436 25.82 20.72 -22.90
C SER A 436 26.51 20.24 -21.61
N SER A 437 26.79 21.15 -20.68
CA SER A 437 27.46 20.80 -19.43
C SER A 437 26.61 19.83 -18.60
N PRO A 438 27.12 18.64 -18.25
CA PRO A 438 26.38 17.69 -17.44
C PRO A 438 26.12 18.28 -16.04
N LYS A 439 24.95 17.95 -15.48
CA LYS A 439 24.54 18.36 -14.15
C LYS A 439 24.91 17.26 -13.15
N LEU A 440 25.63 17.59 -12.10
CA LEU A 440 25.87 16.66 -11.00
C LEU A 440 24.51 16.36 -10.32
N VAL A 441 24.20 15.08 -10.13
CA VAL A 441 22.94 14.58 -9.53
C VAL A 441 23.15 14.29 -8.04
N LEU A 442 24.22 13.55 -7.74
CA LEU A 442 24.64 13.24 -6.37
C LEU A 442 26.14 13.03 -6.31
N ARG A 443 26.69 13.19 -5.09
CA ARG A 443 28.08 12.94 -4.77
C ARG A 443 28.19 12.27 -3.41
N ASP A 444 28.80 11.09 -3.36
CA ASP A 444 29.25 10.42 -2.13
C ASP A 444 30.77 10.62 -2.00
N PRO A 445 31.25 11.49 -1.09
CA PRO A 445 32.68 11.78 -0.96
C PRO A 445 33.50 10.64 -0.35
N GLN A 446 32.85 9.68 0.32
CA GLN A 446 33.51 8.58 1.03
C GLN A 446 32.77 7.27 0.74
N PRO A 447 32.70 6.82 -0.54
CA PRO A 447 32.02 5.59 -0.87
C PRO A 447 32.78 4.39 -0.27
N GLN A 448 32.09 3.29 0.02
CA GLN A 448 32.78 2.04 0.37
C GLN A 448 33.44 1.46 -0.87
N ALA A 449 34.74 1.17 -0.80
CA ALA A 449 35.50 0.64 -1.94
C ALA A 449 35.16 -0.82 -2.25
N HIS A 450 34.81 -1.59 -1.22
CA HIS A 450 34.53 -3.01 -1.32
C HIS A 450 33.26 -3.37 -0.58
N ARG A 451 32.63 -4.46 -1.03
CA ARG A 451 31.48 -5.05 -0.34
C ARG A 451 31.98 -5.65 0.99
N GLN A 452 31.46 -5.14 2.10
CA GLN A 452 31.64 -5.82 3.40
C GLN A 452 30.85 -7.15 3.38
N GLN A 453 31.52 -8.24 3.76
CA GLN A 453 30.98 -9.61 3.76
C GLN A 453 29.85 -9.80 4.76
#